data_AF-A0A820EM77-F1
#
_entry.id   AF-A0A820EM77-F1
#
_cell.length_a   1.000
_cell.length_b   1.000
_cell.length_c   1.000
_cell.angle_alpha   90.00
_cell.angle_beta   90.00
_cell.angle_gamma   90.00
#
_symmetry.space_group_name_H-M   'P 1'
#
loop_
_entity.id
_entity.type
_entity.pdbx_description
1 polymer ?
#
loop_
_entity_poly.entity_id
_entity_poly.type
_entity_poly.pdbx_seq_one_letter_code
_entity_poly.pdbx_strand_id
1 'polypeptide(L)'
;METDKQTQSNVHLTVTTTMNKNNDNTDILPNDMVENNTHCETNEGENNFEVFILKNFTRFSGDQDVNIWLDETVDKLDRSLITTNLRFAAIPLLVKGQAHKVYLKNKRNIQSFDDFTELLLSYFDSRTHTRSQSAIQRRNQRRHAKLKLKQQQFSIKRPIDLNWKPIHVKQVLKQHNIKPARILEVRNHIVTIQFNNAKDHDAADTSLPDDIFNSEHFHQYFNAEQ
;
A
#
# COMPACT_ATOMS: atom_id res chain seq x y z
N MET A 1 -20.59 38.04 5.74
CA MET A 1 -19.59 36.96 5.73
C MET A 1 -20.26 35.74 5.14
N GLU A 2 -20.22 35.62 3.82
CA GLU A 2 -20.68 34.42 3.11
C GLU A 2 -19.59 33.36 3.20
N THR A 3 -19.93 32.21 3.78
CA THR A 3 -19.09 31.03 3.80
C THR A 3 -19.43 30.17 2.59
N ASP A 4 -18.57 30.18 1.59
CA ASP A 4 -18.64 29.27 0.45
C ASP A 4 -18.50 27.82 0.92
N LYS A 5 -19.57 27.05 0.73
CA LYS A 5 -19.59 25.60 0.96
C LYS A 5 -19.03 24.90 -0.29
N GLN A 6 -17.84 24.37 -0.16
CA GLN A 6 -17.19 23.57 -1.21
C GLN A 6 -17.81 22.16 -1.23
N THR A 7 -18.69 21.92 -2.21
CA THR A 7 -19.32 20.61 -2.45
C THR A 7 -18.28 19.64 -3.02
N GLN A 8 -17.82 18.68 -2.23
CA GLN A 8 -17.04 17.54 -2.73
C GLN A 8 -18.00 16.47 -3.27
N SER A 9 -18.06 16.29 -4.60
CA SER A 9 -18.80 15.18 -5.19
C SER A 9 -17.97 13.89 -5.09
N ASN A 10 -18.41 12.97 -4.24
CA ASN A 10 -17.89 11.60 -4.21
C ASN A 10 -18.45 10.84 -5.43
N VAL A 11 -17.68 10.79 -6.52
CA VAL A 11 -18.00 9.94 -7.68
C VAL A 11 -17.38 8.57 -7.41
N HIS A 12 -18.21 7.62 -7.00
CA HIS A 12 -17.81 6.22 -6.85
C HIS A 12 -17.74 5.60 -8.26
N LEU A 13 -16.55 5.51 -8.85
CA LEU A 13 -16.33 4.84 -10.13
C LEU A 13 -16.38 3.32 -9.91
N THR A 14 -17.52 2.72 -10.24
CA THR A 14 -17.67 1.26 -10.31
C THR A 14 -17.37 0.85 -11.75
N VAL A 15 -16.13 0.43 -12.03
CA VAL A 15 -15.76 -0.12 -13.34
C VAL A 15 -15.82 -1.64 -13.26
N THR A 16 -16.81 -2.22 -13.93
CA THR A 16 -16.94 -3.67 -14.10
C THR A 16 -15.95 -4.10 -15.18
N THR A 17 -14.76 -4.56 -14.80
CA THR A 17 -13.79 -5.12 -15.75
C THR A 17 -14.22 -6.53 -16.15
N THR A 18 -14.84 -6.69 -17.31
CA THR A 18 -15.13 -7.99 -17.93
C THR A 18 -13.81 -8.58 -18.44
N MET A 19 -13.20 -9.49 -17.67
CA MET A 19 -12.00 -10.21 -18.12
C MET A 19 -12.40 -11.25 -19.17
N ASN A 20 -12.20 -10.93 -20.44
CA ASN A 20 -12.38 -11.87 -21.54
C ASN A 20 -11.19 -12.86 -21.56
N LYS A 21 -11.40 -14.05 -20.97
CA LYS A 21 -10.48 -15.19 -21.09
C LYS A 21 -10.78 -15.92 -22.40
N ASN A 22 -10.08 -15.56 -23.47
CA ASN A 22 -10.01 -16.41 -24.65
C ASN A 22 -9.15 -17.62 -24.33
N ASN A 23 -9.78 -18.79 -24.30
CA ASN A 23 -9.10 -20.08 -24.21
C ASN A 23 -9.21 -20.73 -25.60
N ASP A 24 -8.07 -20.83 -26.28
CA ASP A 24 -7.93 -21.53 -27.55
C ASP A 24 -8.13 -23.04 -27.36
N ASN A 25 -9.08 -23.60 -28.11
CA ASN A 25 -8.96 -24.89 -28.82
C ASN A 25 -10.31 -25.28 -29.41
N THR A 26 -10.45 -25.21 -30.73
CA THR A 26 -11.06 -26.30 -31.53
C THR A 26 -10.78 -26.13 -33.01
N ASP A 27 -10.55 -27.28 -33.63
CA ASP A 27 -10.23 -27.53 -35.03
C ASP A 27 -11.29 -27.07 -36.05
N ILE A 28 -10.74 -26.89 -37.25
CA ILE A 28 -11.23 -26.48 -38.56
C ILE A 28 -12.51 -27.20 -39.05
N LEU A 29 -13.48 -26.44 -39.56
CA LEU A 29 -14.34 -26.77 -40.72
C LEU A 29 -14.73 -25.48 -41.49
N PRO A 30 -14.88 -25.51 -42.82
CA PRO A 30 -15.20 -24.33 -43.64
C PRO A 30 -16.70 -24.23 -44.02
N ASN A 31 -17.10 -23.03 -44.49
CA ASN A 31 -18.43 -22.58 -44.94
C ASN A 31 -19.43 -22.29 -43.79
N ASP A 32 -20.18 -21.19 -43.74
CA ASP A 32 -20.73 -20.32 -44.78
C ASP A 32 -20.80 -18.84 -44.31
N MET A 33 -21.00 -17.96 -45.29
CA MET A 33 -21.21 -16.51 -45.12
C MET A 33 -22.36 -16.21 -44.14
N VAL A 34 -22.02 -15.66 -42.97
CA VAL A 34 -22.99 -15.03 -42.07
C VAL A 34 -22.49 -13.63 -41.75
N GLU A 35 -23.09 -12.65 -42.39
CA GLU A 35 -23.02 -11.23 -42.01
C GLU A 35 -23.69 -11.03 -40.64
N ASN A 36 -22.94 -11.28 -39.58
CA ASN A 36 -23.36 -10.88 -38.24
C ASN A 36 -22.99 -9.41 -38.01
N ASN A 37 -24.02 -8.57 -38.13
CA ASN A 37 -24.10 -7.23 -37.59
C ASN A 37 -23.31 -7.11 -36.28
N THR A 38 -22.13 -6.49 -36.37
CA THR A 38 -21.35 -6.08 -35.21
C THR A 38 -22.08 -4.90 -34.60
N HIS A 39 -22.98 -5.20 -33.67
CA HIS A 39 -23.59 -4.22 -32.79
C HIS A 39 -22.45 -3.60 -31.96
N CYS A 40 -21.98 -2.44 -32.40
CA CYS A 40 -21.03 -1.61 -31.69
C CYS A 40 -21.78 -1.02 -30.48
N GLU A 41 -21.88 -1.80 -29.41
CA GLU A 41 -22.31 -1.29 -28.12
C GLU A 41 -21.34 -0.18 -27.71
N THR A 42 -21.83 1.05 -27.78
CA THR A 42 -21.10 2.24 -27.38
C THR A 42 -20.71 2.09 -25.91
N ASN A 43 -19.42 1.87 -25.70
CA ASN A 43 -18.73 1.76 -24.42
C ASN A 43 -18.76 3.12 -23.67
N GLU A 44 -19.94 3.59 -23.28
CA GLU A 44 -20.12 4.88 -22.58
C GLU A 44 -19.35 4.93 -21.24
N GLY A 45 -19.01 3.76 -20.68
CA GLY A 45 -18.20 3.65 -19.47
C GLY A 45 -16.71 3.94 -19.66
N GLU A 46 -16.11 3.63 -20.81
CA GLU A 46 -14.66 3.81 -21.03
C GLU A 46 -14.28 5.28 -21.21
N ASN A 47 -15.15 6.06 -21.85
CA ASN A 47 -14.99 7.50 -21.96
C ASN A 47 -14.95 8.20 -20.59
N ASN A 48 -15.63 7.64 -19.57
CA ASN A 48 -15.67 8.26 -18.26
C ASN A 48 -14.31 8.19 -17.53
N PHE A 49 -13.58 7.08 -17.66
CA PHE A 49 -12.26 6.95 -17.03
C PHE A 49 -11.23 7.89 -17.67
N GLU A 50 -11.17 7.94 -19.01
CA GLU A 50 -10.23 8.82 -19.70
C GLU A 50 -10.51 10.30 -19.42
N VAL A 51 -11.78 10.71 -19.50
CA VAL A 51 -12.21 12.08 -19.16
C VAL A 51 -11.87 12.40 -17.70
N PHE A 52 -12.06 11.47 -16.78
CA PHE A 52 -11.68 11.63 -15.39
C PHE A 52 -10.18 11.88 -15.22
N ILE A 53 -9.33 11.05 -15.84
CA ILE A 53 -7.87 11.21 -15.76
C ILE A 53 -7.43 12.55 -16.36
N LEU A 54 -7.90 12.88 -17.56
CA LEU A 54 -7.52 14.12 -18.23
C LEU A 54 -7.99 15.38 -17.49
N LYS A 55 -9.13 15.30 -16.78
CA LYS A 55 -9.69 16.42 -16.02
C LYS A 55 -9.00 16.63 -14.66
N ASN A 56 -8.58 15.56 -13.98
CA ASN A 56 -8.11 15.62 -12.60
C ASN A 56 -6.57 15.59 -12.45
N PHE A 57 -5.86 15.18 -13.49
CA PHE A 57 -4.41 14.98 -13.45
C PHE A 57 -3.67 15.96 -14.36
N THR A 58 -2.60 16.54 -13.82
CA THR A 58 -1.67 17.33 -14.62
C THR A 58 -0.79 16.37 -15.41
N ARG A 59 -0.76 16.50 -16.74
CA ARG A 59 0.07 15.62 -17.60
C ARG A 59 1.54 16.03 -17.55
N PHE A 60 2.43 15.06 -17.40
CA PHE A 60 3.88 15.27 -17.39
C PHE A 60 4.42 15.49 -18.81
N SER A 61 5.07 16.62 -19.07
CA SER A 61 5.74 16.87 -20.36
C SER A 61 7.21 16.45 -20.39
N GLY A 62 7.86 16.40 -19.22
CA GLY A 62 9.31 16.31 -19.07
C GLY A 62 9.98 17.59 -18.57
N ASP A 63 9.27 18.71 -18.52
CA ASP A 63 9.82 20.02 -18.11
C ASP A 63 9.63 20.31 -16.60
N GLN A 64 8.84 19.49 -15.92
CA GLN A 64 8.54 19.60 -14.50
C GLN A 64 9.52 18.75 -13.69
N ASP A 65 9.68 19.04 -12.40
CA ASP A 65 10.38 18.13 -11.48
C ASP A 65 9.63 16.80 -11.40
N VAL A 66 10.27 15.74 -11.90
CA VAL A 66 9.70 14.40 -11.99
C VAL A 66 9.32 13.82 -10.61
N ASN A 67 10.10 14.12 -9.57
CA ASN A 67 9.85 13.63 -8.22
C ASN A 67 8.60 14.28 -7.63
N ILE A 68 8.47 15.61 -7.79
CA ILE A 68 7.28 16.36 -7.32
C ILE A 68 6.04 15.86 -8.07
N TRP A 69 6.11 15.76 -9.39
CA TRP A 69 5.00 15.32 -10.22
C TRP A 69 4.53 13.89 -9.90
N LEU A 70 5.48 12.96 -9.73
CA LEU A 70 5.17 11.57 -9.36
C LEU A 70 4.49 11.50 -8.00
N ASP A 71 5.00 12.24 -7.01
CA ASP A 71 4.42 12.24 -5.67
C ASP A 71 2.97 12.76 -5.67
N GLU A 72 2.69 13.86 -6.37
CA GLU A 72 1.34 14.41 -6.51
C GLU A 72 0.40 13.46 -7.26
N THR A 73 0.90 12.86 -8.33
CA THR A 73 0.13 11.93 -9.17
C THR A 73 -0.23 10.67 -8.40
N VAL A 74 0.73 10.05 -7.71
CA VAL A 74 0.50 8.86 -6.87
C VAL A 74 -0.47 9.18 -5.74
N ASP A 75 -0.31 10.32 -5.07
CA ASP A 75 -1.23 10.73 -4.00
C ASP A 75 -2.67 10.94 -4.51
N LYS A 76 -2.85 11.54 -5.69
CA LYS A 76 -4.16 11.65 -6.34
C LYS A 76 -4.74 10.28 -6.74
N LEU A 77 -3.94 9.40 -7.33
CA LEU A 77 -4.36 8.03 -7.69
C LEU A 77 -4.81 7.25 -6.44
N ASP A 78 -4.07 7.39 -5.33
CA ASP A 78 -4.41 6.77 -4.04
C ASP A 78 -5.72 7.32 -3.47
N ARG A 79 -5.90 8.65 -3.48
CA ARG A 79 -7.14 9.31 -3.00
C ARG A 79 -8.37 8.96 -3.84
N SER A 80 -8.18 8.80 -5.14
CA SER A 80 -9.24 8.37 -6.07
C SER A 80 -9.50 6.86 -6.05
N LEU A 81 -8.82 6.11 -5.18
CA LEU A 81 -8.95 4.65 -5.05
C LEU A 81 -8.74 3.91 -6.37
N ILE A 82 -7.90 4.45 -7.25
CA ILE A 82 -7.62 3.83 -8.56
C ILE A 82 -6.78 2.57 -8.33
N THR A 83 -7.32 1.44 -8.77
CA THR A 83 -6.68 0.12 -8.66
C THR A 83 -5.40 0.04 -9.52
N THR A 84 -4.48 -0.85 -9.16
CA THR A 84 -3.18 -0.99 -9.85
C THR A 84 -3.32 -1.18 -11.36
N ASN A 85 -4.28 -1.98 -11.80
CA ASN A 85 -4.52 -2.23 -13.23
C ASN A 85 -4.97 -0.96 -13.97
N LEU A 86 -5.84 -0.16 -13.35
CA LEU A 86 -6.28 1.12 -13.91
C LEU A 86 -5.17 2.17 -13.91
N ARG A 87 -4.26 2.15 -12.93
CA ARG A 87 -3.07 3.02 -12.94
C ARG A 87 -2.21 2.76 -14.16
N PHE A 88 -2.01 1.48 -14.50
CA PHE A 88 -1.27 1.09 -15.70
C PHE A 88 -1.96 1.58 -16.98
N ALA A 89 -3.29 1.41 -17.07
CA ALA A 89 -4.08 1.93 -18.19
C ALA A 89 -4.03 3.46 -18.31
N ALA A 90 -3.87 4.18 -17.18
CA ALA A 90 -3.77 5.64 -17.15
C ALA A 90 -2.42 6.20 -17.64
N ILE A 91 -1.34 5.40 -17.69
CA ILE A 91 0.01 5.86 -18.06
C ILE A 91 0.04 6.72 -19.34
N PRO A 92 -0.49 6.28 -20.51
CA PRO A 92 -0.48 7.09 -21.72
C PRO A 92 -1.24 8.42 -21.59
N LEU A 93 -2.25 8.47 -20.72
CA LEU A 93 -3.04 9.67 -20.44
C LEU A 93 -2.28 10.65 -19.52
N LEU A 94 -1.42 10.14 -18.65
CA LEU A 94 -0.66 10.93 -17.68
C LEU A 94 0.58 11.63 -18.27
N VAL A 95 1.02 11.25 -19.46
CA VAL A 95 2.21 11.84 -20.12
C VAL A 95 1.84 12.58 -21.40
N LYS A 96 2.64 13.58 -21.75
CA LYS A 96 2.57 14.32 -23.02
C LYS A 96 3.98 14.70 -23.50
N GLY A 97 4.10 15.28 -24.68
CA GLY A 97 5.36 15.86 -25.16
C GLY A 97 6.53 14.87 -25.17
N GLN A 98 7.66 15.26 -24.58
CA GLN A 98 8.88 14.46 -24.57
C GLN A 98 8.73 13.19 -23.71
N ALA A 99 8.08 13.28 -22.55
CA ALA A 99 7.79 12.13 -21.70
C ALA A 99 6.95 11.06 -22.43
N HIS A 100 5.97 11.48 -23.22
CA HIS A 100 5.18 10.54 -24.03
C HIS A 100 6.02 9.82 -25.09
N LYS A 101 6.98 10.51 -25.72
CA LYS A 101 7.92 9.87 -26.66
C LYS A 101 8.80 8.83 -25.97
N VAL A 102 9.28 9.12 -24.75
CA VAL A 102 10.06 8.17 -23.92
C VAL A 102 9.22 6.95 -23.56
N TYR A 103 7.96 7.15 -23.16
CA TYR A 103 7.01 6.07 -22.89
C TYR A 103 6.82 5.17 -24.12
N LEU A 104 6.51 5.74 -25.30
CA LEU A 104 6.29 4.94 -26.51
C LEU A 104 7.51 4.10 -26.90
N LYS A 105 8.73 4.64 -26.74
CA LYS A 105 9.98 3.91 -27.02
C LYS A 105 10.20 2.72 -26.09
N ASN A 106 9.70 2.79 -24.85
CA ASN A 106 9.93 1.79 -23.81
C ASN A 106 8.67 0.97 -23.48
N LYS A 107 7.53 1.21 -24.14
CA LYS A 107 6.22 0.65 -23.77
C LYS A 107 6.23 -0.87 -23.56
N ARG A 108 7.00 -1.62 -24.35
CA ARG A 108 7.12 -3.08 -24.26
C ARG A 108 7.80 -3.57 -22.97
N ASN A 109 8.59 -2.71 -22.34
CA ASN A 109 9.36 -3.02 -21.14
C ASN A 109 8.63 -2.60 -19.85
N ILE A 110 7.51 -1.88 -19.97
CA ILE A 110 6.73 -1.40 -18.84
C ILE A 110 5.58 -2.38 -18.62
N GLN A 111 5.65 -3.17 -17.55
CA GLN A 111 4.63 -4.14 -17.17
C GLN A 111 3.79 -3.66 -15.98
N SER A 112 4.29 -2.66 -15.24
CA SER A 112 3.63 -2.09 -14.07
C SER A 112 3.72 -0.56 -14.04
N PHE A 113 2.91 0.08 -13.18
CA PHE A 113 3.05 1.51 -12.92
C PHE A 113 4.40 1.82 -12.27
N ASP A 114 4.94 0.90 -11.47
CA ASP A 114 6.25 1.06 -10.82
C ASP A 114 7.37 1.10 -11.86
N ASP A 115 7.36 0.21 -12.87
CA ASP A 115 8.34 0.21 -13.97
C ASP A 115 8.31 1.55 -14.73
N PHE A 116 7.11 2.12 -14.90
CA PHE A 116 6.96 3.44 -15.52
C PHE A 116 7.54 4.55 -14.65
N THR A 117 7.36 4.50 -13.32
CA THR A 117 8.00 5.47 -12.43
C THR A 117 9.52 5.38 -12.47
N GLU A 118 10.08 4.17 -12.49
CA GLU A 118 11.52 3.95 -12.61
C GLU A 118 12.05 4.49 -13.94
N LEU A 119 11.32 4.25 -15.04
CA LEU A 119 11.65 4.80 -16.34
C LEU A 119 11.69 6.34 -16.30
N LEU A 120 10.66 7.00 -15.78
CA LEU A 120 10.63 8.46 -15.72
C LEU A 120 11.77 9.03 -14.88
N LEU A 121 12.07 8.41 -13.73
CA LEU A 121 13.19 8.82 -12.90
C LEU A 121 14.52 8.67 -13.65
N SER A 122 14.73 7.56 -14.36
CA SER A 122 15.97 7.35 -15.11
C SER A 122 16.21 8.38 -16.24
N TYR A 123 15.14 8.88 -16.87
CA TYR A 123 15.23 9.81 -18.00
C TYR A 123 15.18 11.28 -17.61
N PHE A 124 14.41 11.63 -16.59
CA PHE A 124 14.08 13.02 -16.26
C PHE A 124 14.64 13.49 -14.90
N ASP A 125 15.22 12.59 -14.09
CA ASP A 125 15.96 12.99 -12.90
C ASP A 125 17.38 13.43 -13.31
N SER A 126 17.50 14.67 -13.78
CA SER A 126 18.76 15.28 -14.20
C SER A 126 19.65 15.65 -13.00
N ARG A 127 20.19 14.64 -12.34
CA ARG A 127 21.44 14.74 -11.54
C ARG A 127 21.43 15.67 -10.32
N THR A 128 20.45 15.51 -9.44
CA THR A 128 20.76 15.55 -8.01
C THR A 128 20.10 14.34 -7.35
N HIS A 129 20.87 13.26 -7.14
CA HIS A 129 20.45 11.99 -6.53
C HIS A 129 19.93 12.09 -5.07
N THR A 130 19.46 13.25 -4.65
CA THR A 130 18.86 13.46 -3.34
C THR A 130 17.38 13.69 -3.55
N ARG A 131 16.57 12.68 -3.20
CA ARG A 131 15.11 12.84 -3.08
C ARG A 131 14.83 14.10 -2.26
N SER A 132 13.83 14.88 -2.65
CA SER A 132 13.42 16.03 -1.85
C SER A 132 13.11 15.61 -0.41
N GLN A 133 13.38 16.49 0.56
CA GLN A 133 13.11 16.19 1.96
C GLN A 133 11.64 15.84 2.20
N SER A 134 10.72 16.48 1.46
CA SER A 134 9.29 16.17 1.49
C SER A 134 8.98 14.76 0.95
N ALA A 135 9.61 14.32 -0.13
CA ALA A 135 9.46 12.96 -0.66
C ALA A 135 9.99 11.91 0.34
N ILE A 136 11.15 12.17 0.96
CA ILE A 136 11.73 11.31 2.01
C ILE A 136 10.78 11.22 3.21
N GLN A 137 10.29 12.36 3.70
CA GLN A 137 9.38 12.43 4.83
C GLN A 137 8.07 11.68 4.54
N ARG A 138 7.46 11.88 3.37
CA ARG A 138 6.25 11.16 2.94
C ARG A 138 6.47 9.66 2.87
N ARG A 139 7.58 9.21 2.25
CA ARG A 139 7.94 7.78 2.21
C ARG A 139 8.09 7.20 3.61
N ASN A 140 8.78 7.90 4.51
CA ASN A 140 8.97 7.47 5.89
C ASN A 140 7.64 7.41 6.64
N GLN A 141 6.77 8.41 6.50
CA GLN A 141 5.42 8.41 7.06
C GLN A 141 4.61 7.21 6.58
N ARG A 142 4.58 6.94 5.26
CA ARG A 142 3.90 5.78 4.67
C ARG A 142 4.47 4.46 5.23
N ARG A 143 5.80 4.35 5.32
CA ARG A 143 6.48 3.18 5.90
C ARG A 143 6.11 2.99 7.37
N HIS A 144 6.09 4.06 8.17
CA HIS A 144 5.71 4.01 9.57
C HIS A 144 4.23 3.68 9.76
N ALA A 145 3.33 4.22 8.93
CA ALA A 145 1.91 3.89 8.95
C ALA A 145 1.67 2.40 8.64
N LYS A 146 2.31 1.88 7.60
CA LYS A 146 2.24 0.45 7.24
C LYS A 146 2.79 -0.45 8.36
N LEU A 147 3.93 -0.08 8.94
CA LEU A 147 4.51 -0.81 10.07
C LEU A 147 3.58 -0.80 11.29
N LYS A 148 2.97 0.34 11.61
CA LYS A 148 2.03 0.48 12.72
C LYS A 148 0.79 -0.40 12.54
N LEU A 149 0.22 -0.43 11.33
CA LEU A 149 -0.91 -1.31 11.02
C LEU A 149 -0.53 -2.79 11.19
N LYS A 150 0.65 -3.16 10.70
CA LYS A 150 1.18 -4.53 10.85
C LYS A 150 1.38 -4.91 12.33
N GLN A 151 1.93 -4.00 13.13
CA GLN A 151 2.13 -4.22 14.58
C GLN A 151 0.81 -4.30 15.37
N GLN A 152 -0.27 -3.67 14.89
CA GLN A 152 -1.60 -3.81 15.48
C GLN A 152 -2.22 -5.19 15.22
N GLN A 153 -1.90 -5.81 14.08
CA GLN A 153 -2.37 -7.15 13.75
C GLN A 153 -1.66 -8.23 14.58
N PHE A 154 -0.39 -8.00 14.93
CA PHE A 154 0.43 -8.95 15.68
C PHE A 154 0.64 -8.45 17.10
N SER A 155 -0.44 -8.43 17.90
CA SER A 155 -0.37 -8.01 19.29
C SER A 155 -1.03 -9.03 20.23
N ILE A 156 -0.32 -9.36 21.30
CA ILE A 156 -0.82 -10.20 22.38
C ILE A 156 -1.16 -9.31 23.57
N LYS A 157 -2.28 -9.60 24.22
CA LYS A 157 -2.72 -8.93 25.45
C LYS A 157 -2.72 -9.96 26.57
N ARG A 158 -2.02 -9.68 27.67
CA ARG A 158 -2.00 -10.54 28.85
C ARG A 158 -2.37 -9.76 30.11
N PRO A 159 -3.09 -10.36 31.06
CA PRO A 159 -3.25 -9.78 32.39
C PRO A 159 -1.87 -9.63 33.05
N ILE A 160 -1.69 -8.60 33.87
CA ILE A 160 -0.42 -8.27 34.51
C ILE A 160 -0.65 -7.67 35.89
N ASP A 161 0.05 -8.21 36.88
CA ASP A 161 -0.02 -7.70 38.24
C ASP A 161 0.79 -6.41 38.43
N LEU A 162 0.41 -5.62 39.44
CA LEU A 162 0.95 -4.27 39.72
C LEU A 162 2.48 -4.24 39.93
N ASN A 163 3.08 -5.35 40.35
CA ASN A 163 4.50 -5.44 40.63
C ASN A 163 5.34 -5.51 39.34
N TRP A 164 4.72 -5.86 38.22
CA TRP A 164 5.40 -5.98 36.95
C TRP A 164 5.54 -4.61 36.26
N LYS A 165 6.73 -4.38 35.73
CA LYS A 165 7.05 -3.20 34.90
C LYS A 165 7.38 -3.65 33.49
N PRO A 166 7.28 -2.78 32.47
CA PRO A 166 7.62 -3.13 31.09
C PRO A 166 9.05 -3.70 30.92
N ILE A 167 10.00 -3.29 31.77
CA ILE A 167 11.37 -3.83 31.78
C ILE A 167 11.41 -5.29 32.21
N HIS A 168 10.60 -5.70 33.20
CA HIS A 168 10.51 -7.08 33.68
C HIS A 168 9.89 -7.97 32.59
N VAL A 169 8.82 -7.51 31.95
CA VAL A 169 8.20 -8.21 30.81
C VAL A 169 9.23 -8.43 29.70
N LYS A 170 10.05 -7.41 29.38
CA LYS A 170 11.12 -7.54 28.38
C LYS A 170 12.17 -8.59 28.75
N GLN A 171 12.53 -8.69 30.02
CA GLN A 171 13.50 -9.69 30.50
C GLN A 171 12.96 -11.11 30.35
N VAL A 172 11.71 -11.35 30.76
CA VAL A 172 11.06 -12.66 30.58
C VAL A 172 10.97 -13.04 29.10
N LEU A 173 10.51 -12.13 28.24
CA LEU A 173 10.47 -12.37 26.80
C LEU A 173 11.85 -12.75 26.23
N LYS A 174 12.92 -12.10 26.71
CA LYS A 174 14.29 -12.42 26.31
C LYS A 174 14.71 -13.82 26.76
N GLN A 175 14.36 -14.25 27.97
CA GLN A 175 14.65 -15.60 28.47
C GLN A 175 13.97 -16.69 27.62
N HIS A 176 12.78 -16.39 27.08
CA HIS A 176 12.05 -17.26 26.15
C HIS A 176 12.48 -17.11 24.67
N ASN A 177 13.56 -16.37 24.38
CA ASN A 177 14.03 -16.06 23.02
C ASN A 177 12.98 -15.35 22.12
N ILE A 178 12.03 -14.64 22.71
CA ILE A 178 11.00 -13.89 22.01
C ILE A 178 11.47 -12.46 21.77
N LYS A 179 11.31 -11.97 20.53
CA LYS A 179 11.73 -10.61 20.12
C LYS A 179 10.52 -9.69 19.96
N PRO A 180 10.09 -8.98 21.01
CA PRO A 180 9.01 -8.01 20.87
C PRO A 180 9.47 -6.82 20.02
N ALA A 181 8.56 -6.30 19.19
CA ALA A 181 8.76 -5.02 18.50
C ALA A 181 8.59 -3.84 19.47
N ARG A 182 7.54 -3.91 20.31
CA ARG A 182 7.21 -2.90 21.29
C ARG A 182 6.40 -3.51 22.43
N ILE A 183 6.67 -3.06 23.65
CA ILE A 183 5.82 -3.33 24.82
C ILE A 183 5.13 -2.01 25.14
N LEU A 184 3.80 -1.99 25.09
CA LEU A 184 3.03 -0.80 25.44
C LEU A 184 2.95 -0.65 26.96
N GLU A 185 2.67 0.58 27.42
CA GLU A 185 2.41 0.86 28.83
C GLU A 185 1.22 0.03 29.32
N VAL A 186 1.34 -0.46 30.56
CA VAL A 186 0.29 -1.23 31.22
C VAL A 186 -0.91 -0.32 31.45
N ARG A 187 -2.09 -0.77 31.01
CA ARG A 187 -3.37 -0.08 31.23
C ARG A 187 -4.39 -1.09 31.71
N ASN A 188 -5.13 -0.77 32.76
CA ASN A 188 -6.17 -1.62 33.34
C ASN A 188 -5.66 -3.05 33.62
N HIS A 189 -4.46 -3.19 34.18
CA HIS A 189 -3.83 -4.50 34.47
C HIS A 189 -3.67 -5.39 33.23
N ILE A 190 -3.51 -4.79 32.04
CA ILE A 190 -3.23 -5.50 30.80
C ILE A 190 -1.95 -4.95 30.20
N VAL A 191 -1.01 -5.83 29.89
CA VAL A 191 0.15 -5.53 29.05
C VAL A 191 -0.16 -5.91 27.61
N THR A 192 0.18 -5.01 26.68
CA THR A 192 0.09 -5.29 25.24
C THR A 192 1.49 -5.40 24.66
N ILE A 193 1.80 -6.55 24.06
CA ILE A 193 3.08 -6.86 23.44
C ILE A 193 2.86 -6.92 21.94
N GLN A 194 3.58 -6.09 21.18
CA GLN A 194 3.47 -6.00 19.72
C GLN A 194 4.68 -6.64 19.04
N PHE A 195 4.46 -7.27 17.89
CA PHE A 195 5.47 -7.99 17.12
C PHE A 195 5.58 -7.45 15.69
N ASN A 196 6.75 -7.65 15.05
CA ASN A 196 7.01 -7.18 13.68
C ASN A 196 6.52 -8.18 12.60
N ASN A 197 6.28 -9.42 12.98
CA ASN A 197 5.92 -10.52 12.09
C ASN A 197 5.09 -11.58 12.84
N ALA A 198 4.38 -12.42 12.07
CA ALA A 198 3.51 -13.47 12.60
C ALA A 198 4.29 -14.57 13.33
N LYS A 199 5.48 -14.95 12.83
CA LYS A 199 6.29 -16.02 13.43
C LYS A 199 6.63 -15.74 14.90
N ASP A 200 7.10 -14.52 15.21
CA ASP A 200 7.43 -14.13 16.59
C ASP A 200 6.17 -14.01 17.46
N HIS A 201 5.06 -13.58 16.87
CA HIS A 201 3.76 -13.55 17.54
C HIS A 201 3.28 -14.95 17.92
N ASP A 202 3.27 -15.89 16.97
CA ASP A 202 2.76 -17.24 17.21
C ASP A 202 3.66 -18.01 18.17
N ALA A 203 4.98 -17.80 18.08
CA ALA A 203 5.93 -18.33 19.05
C ALA A 203 5.66 -17.80 20.46
N ALA A 204 5.38 -16.51 20.61
CA ALA A 204 5.05 -15.91 21.90
C ALA A 204 3.71 -16.40 22.44
N ASP A 205 2.68 -16.52 21.59
CA ASP A 205 1.36 -16.98 22.00
C ASP A 205 1.38 -18.44 22.48
N THR A 206 2.22 -19.28 21.84
CA THR A 206 2.37 -20.68 22.22
C THR A 206 3.24 -20.88 23.47
N SER A 207 4.29 -20.07 23.64
CA SER A 207 5.28 -20.26 24.72
C SER A 207 4.95 -19.54 26.02
N LEU A 208 4.09 -18.52 25.99
CA LEU A 208 3.73 -17.72 27.16
C LEU A 208 2.31 -18.08 27.63
N PRO A 209 2.17 -18.75 28.78
CA PRO A 209 0.88 -18.95 29.43
C PRO A 209 0.15 -17.62 29.68
N ASP A 210 -1.18 -17.66 29.77
CA ASP A 210 -1.99 -16.46 29.95
C ASP A 210 -1.70 -15.73 31.29
N ASP A 211 -1.28 -16.47 32.32
CA ASP A 211 -1.02 -16.01 33.67
C ASP A 211 0.48 -15.79 33.97
N ILE A 212 1.34 -15.79 32.94
CA ILE A 212 2.80 -15.66 33.10
C ILE A 212 3.23 -14.39 33.84
N PHE A 213 2.38 -13.35 33.88
CA PHE A 213 2.65 -12.08 34.57
C PHE A 213 1.84 -11.91 35.87
N ASN A 214 1.50 -13.02 36.53
CA ASN A 214 0.96 -12.99 37.89
C ASN A 214 2.08 -12.74 38.94
N SER A 215 1.68 -12.46 40.18
CA SER A 215 2.60 -12.15 41.28
C SER A 215 3.42 -13.36 41.72
N GLU A 216 2.89 -14.58 41.57
CA GLU A 216 3.59 -15.82 41.92
C GLU A 216 4.82 -16.04 41.02
N HIS A 217 4.63 -15.90 39.70
CA HIS A 217 5.69 -15.98 38.71
C HIS A 217 6.72 -14.86 38.86
N PHE A 218 6.30 -13.67 39.33
CA PHE A 218 7.23 -12.56 39.55
C PHE A 218 8.38 -12.95 40.48
N HIS A 219 8.07 -13.61 41.59
CA HIS A 219 9.07 -14.06 42.55
C HIS A 219 9.98 -15.14 41.97
N GLN A 220 9.44 -16.04 41.14
CA GLN A 220 10.23 -17.09 40.49
C GLN A 220 11.29 -16.51 39.55
N TYR A 221 10.93 -15.49 38.76
CA TYR A 221 11.85 -14.89 37.78
C TYR A 221 12.88 -13.94 38.38
N PHE A 222 12.57 -13.27 39.52
CA PHE A 222 13.40 -12.17 40.02
C PHE A 222 13.93 -12.33 41.45
N ASN A 223 13.38 -13.23 42.27
CA ASN A 223 13.89 -13.47 43.63
C ASN A 223 14.82 -14.69 43.71
N ALA A 224 14.93 -15.49 42.65
CA ALA A 224 15.84 -16.65 42.62
C ALA A 224 17.32 -16.28 42.42
N GLU A 225 17.66 -14.99 42.23
CA GLU A 225 19.02 -14.50 42.03
C GLU A 225 19.61 -13.75 43.25
N GLN A 226 19.01 -13.87 44.44
CA GLN A 226 19.59 -13.40 45.72
C GLN A 226 20.02 -14.58 46.58
#